data_AF-A0AA97HL61-F1
#
_entry.id   AF-A0AA97HL61-F1
#
_cell.length_a   1.000
_cell.length_b   1.000
_cell.length_c   1.000
_cell.angle_alpha   90.00
_cell.angle_beta   90.00
_cell.angle_gamma   90.00
#
_symmetry.space_group_name_H-M   'P 1'
#
loop_
_entity.id
_entity.type
_entity.pdbx_description
1 polymer ?
#
loop_
_entity_poly.entity_id
_entity_poly.type
_entity_poly.pdbx_seq_one_letter_code
_entity_poly.pdbx_strand_id
1 'polypeptide(L)'
;MPRPHLLLLGPAITAILGSTALALPPPEDIPEEILRTQVITEARSPLTGESITAADYAVLQDRLRDPNTETVVDPDLAHLIYLLQLRRVLRPVVPFLR
;
A
#
# COMPACT_ATOMS: atom_id res chain seq x y z
N MET A 1 -20.55 66.43 -38.68
CA MET A 1 -20.29 66.55 -37.23
C MET A 1 -21.62 66.42 -36.49
N PRO A 2 -21.74 65.83 -35.28
CA PRO A 2 -20.73 65.43 -34.29
C PRO A 2 -20.79 63.93 -33.87
N ARG A 3 -19.73 63.48 -33.18
CA ARG A 3 -19.70 62.24 -32.38
C ARG A 3 -20.53 62.44 -31.09
N PRO A 4 -21.04 61.36 -30.49
CA PRO A 4 -20.66 61.12 -29.10
C PRO A 4 -20.29 59.67 -28.80
N HIS A 5 -19.29 59.55 -27.94
CA HIS A 5 -18.82 58.33 -27.32
C HIS A 5 -19.85 57.83 -26.29
N LEU A 6 -20.21 56.56 -26.34
CA LEU A 6 -20.86 55.87 -25.23
C LEU A 6 -19.98 54.68 -24.83
N LEU A 7 -19.26 54.86 -23.72
CA LEU A 7 -18.63 53.79 -22.95
C LEU A 7 -19.72 52.94 -22.29
N LEU A 8 -19.69 51.62 -22.51
CA LEU A 8 -20.31 50.59 -21.65
C LEU A 8 -19.66 49.27 -22.09
N LEU A 9 -18.66 48.79 -21.32
CA LEU A 9 -18.78 47.73 -20.31
C LEU A 9 -18.85 46.33 -20.96
N GLY A 10 -17.89 45.48 -20.60
CA GLY A 10 -17.59 44.19 -21.24
C GLY A 10 -18.69 43.10 -21.16
N PRO A 11 -18.37 41.86 -21.55
CA PRO A 11 -17.31 41.14 -20.86
C PRO A 11 -16.23 40.56 -21.79
N ALA A 12 -15.04 40.47 -21.23
CA ALA A 12 -14.02 39.54 -21.65
C ALA A 12 -14.59 38.11 -21.58
N ILE A 13 -14.85 37.51 -22.74
CA ILE A 13 -14.93 36.05 -22.83
C ILE A 13 -13.48 35.59 -22.89
N THR A 14 -12.90 35.46 -21.70
CA THR A 14 -11.58 34.89 -21.48
C THR A 14 -11.59 33.48 -22.04
N ALA A 15 -10.71 33.23 -23.01
CA ALA A 15 -10.41 31.90 -23.51
C ALA A 15 -9.85 31.05 -22.35
N ILE A 16 -10.71 30.27 -21.70
CA ILE A 16 -10.32 29.18 -20.81
C ILE A 16 -10.28 27.91 -21.68
N LEU A 17 -9.33 27.83 -22.61
CA LEU A 17 -9.03 26.59 -23.32
C LEU A 17 -7.52 26.34 -23.22
N GLY A 18 -7.17 25.25 -22.51
CA GLY A 18 -5.87 24.61 -22.68
C GLY A 18 -4.81 24.99 -21.65
N SER A 19 -4.97 24.52 -20.41
CA SER A 19 -3.83 24.09 -19.57
C SER A 19 -4.33 23.29 -18.36
N THR A 20 -5.11 22.23 -18.61
CA THR A 20 -5.26 21.11 -17.68
C THR A 20 -4.39 19.95 -18.16
N ALA A 21 -3.09 20.19 -18.23
CA ALA A 21 -2.05 19.18 -18.46
C ALA A 21 -1.26 18.94 -17.17
N LEU A 22 -1.95 18.93 -16.03
CA LEU A 22 -1.36 18.59 -14.74
C LEU A 22 -1.62 17.10 -14.47
N ALA A 23 -0.61 16.28 -14.79
CA ALA A 23 -0.46 14.89 -14.37
C ALA A 23 -1.41 13.85 -14.98
N LEU A 24 -1.56 13.84 -16.31
CA LEU A 24 -1.92 12.58 -16.97
C LEU A 24 -0.72 11.62 -16.87
N PRO A 25 -0.94 10.33 -16.56
CA PRO A 25 0.13 9.34 -16.60
C PRO A 25 0.73 9.27 -18.02
N PRO A 26 1.98 8.84 -18.15
CA PRO A 26 2.63 8.61 -19.44
C PRO A 26 1.70 7.81 -20.38
N PRO A 27 1.64 8.13 -21.68
CA PRO A 27 0.76 7.42 -22.62
C PRO A 27 1.10 5.93 -22.77
N GLU A 28 2.32 5.52 -22.39
CA GLU A 28 2.76 4.13 -22.29
C GLU A 28 2.25 3.39 -21.05
N ASP A 29 1.76 4.10 -20.02
CA ASP A 29 1.22 3.46 -18.83
C ASP A 29 -0.18 2.89 -19.11
N ILE A 30 -0.40 1.67 -18.66
CA ILE A 30 -1.69 1.00 -18.78
C ILE A 30 -2.68 1.70 -17.83
N PRO A 31 -3.85 2.14 -18.33
CA PRO A 31 -4.89 2.71 -17.48
C PRO A 31 -5.33 1.73 -16.38
N GLU A 32 -5.59 2.27 -15.20
CA GLU A 32 -6.02 1.53 -14.02
C GLU A 32 -7.31 0.73 -14.27
N GLU A 33 -8.22 1.25 -15.10
CA GLU A 33 -9.45 0.56 -15.50
C GLU A 33 -9.17 -0.74 -16.25
N ILE A 34 -8.08 -0.77 -17.02
CA ILE A 34 -7.63 -1.97 -17.72
C ILE A 34 -6.95 -2.92 -16.73
N LEU A 35 -6.06 -2.42 -15.86
CA LEU A 35 -5.38 -3.23 -14.84
C LEU A 35 -6.37 -3.94 -13.90
N ARG A 36 -7.46 -3.27 -13.51
CA ARG A 36 -8.54 -3.87 -12.70
C ARG A 36 -9.27 -5.02 -13.39
N THR A 37 -9.20 -5.06 -14.72
CA THR A 37 -9.82 -6.12 -15.53
C THR A 37 -8.83 -7.26 -15.81
N GLN A 38 -7.53 -7.04 -15.62
CA GLN A 38 -6.53 -8.09 -15.80
C GLN A 38 -6.59 -9.10 -14.65
N VAL A 39 -6.60 -10.39 -15.00
CA VAL A 39 -6.53 -11.47 -14.02
C VAL A 39 -5.10 -11.56 -13.52
N ILE A 40 -4.88 -11.34 -12.22
CA ILE A 40 -3.58 -11.48 -11.58
C ILE A 40 -3.19 -12.96 -11.58
N THR A 41 -2.29 -13.36 -12.47
CA THR A 41 -1.83 -14.75 -12.61
C THR A 41 -0.59 -15.05 -11.78
N GLU A 42 0.17 -14.00 -11.44
CA GLU A 42 1.40 -14.06 -10.66
C GLU A 42 1.18 -13.58 -9.22
N ALA A 43 1.69 -14.34 -8.26
CA ALA A 43 1.70 -14.03 -6.85
C ALA A 43 3.11 -14.21 -6.27
N ARG A 44 3.33 -13.73 -5.05
CA ARG A 44 4.60 -13.92 -4.33
C ARG A 44 4.35 -14.80 -3.12
N SER A 45 5.25 -15.76 -2.89
CA SER A 45 5.21 -16.61 -1.69
C SER A 45 5.40 -15.76 -0.42
N PRO A 46 4.50 -15.83 0.58
CA PRO A 46 4.66 -15.13 1.85
C PRO A 46 5.82 -15.68 2.70
N LEU A 47 6.32 -16.88 2.38
CA LEU A 47 7.40 -17.53 3.11
C LEU A 47 8.78 -17.23 2.51
N THR A 48 8.88 -17.23 1.18
CA THR A 48 10.17 -17.15 0.46
C THR A 48 10.31 -15.92 -0.43
N GLY A 49 9.22 -15.22 -0.76
CA GLY A 49 9.23 -14.09 -1.70
C GLY A 49 9.40 -14.49 -3.18
N GLU A 50 9.46 -15.79 -3.48
CA GLU A 50 9.54 -16.30 -4.85
C GLU A 50 8.22 -16.08 -5.59
N SER A 51 8.29 -15.94 -6.92
CA SER A 51 7.11 -15.85 -7.78
C SER A 51 6.42 -17.21 -7.85
N ILE A 52 5.14 -17.25 -7.48
CA ILE A 52 4.29 -18.44 -7.51
C ILE A 52 3.01 -18.13 -8.29
N THR A 53 2.29 -19.16 -8.74
CA THR A 53 1.02 -18.95 -9.43
C THR A 53 -0.08 -18.54 -8.45
N ALA A 54 -1.12 -17.86 -8.95
CA ALA A 54 -2.29 -17.51 -8.13
C ALA A 54 -2.99 -18.74 -7.50
N ALA A 55 -2.99 -19.88 -8.19
CA ALA A 55 -3.57 -21.13 -7.67
C ALA A 55 -2.75 -21.69 -6.50
N ASP A 56 -1.42 -21.74 -6.65
CA ASP A 56 -0.52 -22.20 -5.58
C ASP A 56 -0.58 -21.27 -4.36
N TYR A 57 -0.71 -19.95 -4.60
CA TYR A 57 -0.90 -18.98 -3.54
C TYR A 57 -2.19 -19.23 -2.75
N ALA A 58 -3.31 -19.51 -3.42
CA ALA A 58 -4.57 -19.82 -2.76
C ALA A 58 -4.47 -21.08 -1.87
N VAL A 59 -3.85 -22.15 -2.38
CA VAL A 59 -3.61 -23.37 -1.59
C VAL A 59 -2.69 -23.10 -0.39
N LEU A 60 -1.63 -22.32 -0.58
CA LEU A 60 -0.71 -21.97 0.50
C LEU A 60 -1.41 -21.13 1.58
N GLN A 61 -2.26 -20.18 1.16
CA GLN A 61 -3.02 -19.34 2.08
C GLN A 61 -4.00 -20.16 2.92
N ASP A 62 -4.68 -21.14 2.33
CA ASP A 62 -5.59 -22.04 3.06
C ASP A 62 -4.83 -22.88 4.10
N ARG A 63 -3.63 -23.36 3.77
CA ARG A 63 -2.77 -24.07 4.73
C ARG A 63 -2.33 -23.17 5.89
N LEU A 64 -1.93 -21.94 5.59
CA LEU A 64 -1.47 -20.99 6.61
C LEU A 64 -2.62 -20.47 7.50
N ARG A 65 -3.86 -20.53 7.01
CA ARG A 65 -5.05 -20.08 7.74
C ARG A 65 -5.59 -21.11 8.71
N ASP A 66 -5.15 -22.37 8.66
CA ASP A 66 -5.64 -23.41 9.57
C ASP A 66 -5.29 -23.04 11.02
N PRO A 67 -6.30 -22.71 11.86
CA PRO A 67 -6.08 -22.29 13.25
C PRO A 67 -5.55 -23.43 14.12
N ASN A 68 -5.59 -24.68 13.64
CA ASN A 68 -5.04 -25.84 14.32
C ASN A 68 -3.57 -26.11 13.98
N THR A 69 -2.97 -25.29 13.11
CA THR A 69 -1.53 -25.39 12.84
C THR A 69 -0.77 -24.90 14.08
N GLU A 70 -0.04 -25.81 14.71
CA GLU A 70 0.84 -25.47 15.82
C GLU A 70 1.86 -24.43 15.36
N THR A 71 1.96 -23.32 16.09
CA THR A 71 2.93 -22.27 15.75
C THR A 71 4.32 -22.80 16.09
N VAL A 72 4.99 -23.38 15.09
CA VAL A 72 6.36 -23.86 15.22
C VAL A 72 7.28 -22.65 15.28
N VAL A 73 7.57 -22.21 16.50
CA VAL A 73 8.60 -21.21 16.77
C VAL A 73 9.91 -21.94 17.04
N ASP A 74 11.01 -21.41 16.52
CA ASP A 74 12.35 -21.89 16.86
C ASP A 74 12.52 -21.96 18.40
N PRO A 75 12.99 -23.10 18.96
CA PRO A 75 13.06 -23.29 20.40
C PRO A 75 13.96 -22.27 21.11
N ASP A 76 15.02 -21.80 20.44
CA ASP A 76 15.93 -20.80 21.00
C ASP A 76 15.25 -19.43 21.05
N LEU A 77 14.45 -19.11 20.03
CA LEU A 77 13.63 -17.89 20.02
C LEU A 77 12.57 -17.91 21.12
N ALA A 78 11.89 -19.05 21.31
CA ALA A 78 10.92 -19.22 22.39
C ALA A 78 11.58 -19.03 23.77
N HIS A 79 12.78 -19.60 23.95
CA HIS A 79 13.55 -19.42 25.18
C HIS A 79 13.97 -17.96 25.39
N LEU A 80 14.43 -17.28 24.34
CA LEU A 80 14.79 -15.87 24.39
C LEU A 80 13.59 -15.00 24.80
N ILE A 81 12.42 -15.24 24.21
CA ILE A 81 11.18 -14.53 24.56
C ILE A 81 10.84 -14.73 26.03
N TYR A 82 10.95 -15.96 26.53
CA TYR A 82 10.74 -16.26 27.95
C TYR A 82 11.69 -15.47 28.87
N LEU A 83 12.99 -15.42 28.55
CA LEU A 83 13.97 -14.65 29.32
C LEU A 83 13.66 -13.15 29.30
N LEU A 84 13.20 -12.61 28.17
CA LEU A 84 12.80 -11.21 28.06
C LEU A 84 11.56 -10.90 28.91
N GLN A 85 10.58 -11.80 28.91
CA GLN A 85 9.40 -11.68 29.77
C GLN A 85 9.78 -11.73 31.25
N LEU A 86 10.65 -12.66 31.64
CA LEU A 86 11.16 -12.76 33.01
C LEU A 86 11.92 -11.49 33.42
N ARG A 87 12.80 -10.97 32.56
CA ARG A 87 13.51 -9.70 32.80
C ARG A 87 12.52 -8.55 33.02
N ARG A 88 11.45 -8.48 32.23
CA ARG A 88 10.41 -7.44 32.38
C ARG A 88 9.71 -7.52 33.73
N VAL A 89 9.46 -8.72 34.24
CA VAL A 89 8.83 -8.95 35.56
C VAL A 89 9.79 -8.63 36.71
N LEU A 90 11.07 -8.93 36.57
CA LEU A 90 12.08 -8.71 37.62
C LEU A 90 12.59 -7.27 37.68
N ARG A 91 12.48 -6.50 36.58
CA ARG A 91 12.92 -5.10 36.49
C ARG A 91 12.47 -4.19 37.65
N PRO A 92 11.23 -4.23 38.17
CA PRO A 92 10.83 -3.40 39.31
C PRO A 92 11.43 -3.82 40.65
N VAL A 93 11.77 -5.10 40.83
CA VAL A 93 12.26 -5.64 42.11
C VAL A 93 13.77 -5.54 42.23
N VAL A 94 14.47 -5.54 41.09
CA VAL A 94 15.93 -5.62 41.03
C VAL A 94 16.51 -4.30 40.52
N PRO A 95 16.83 -3.32 41.40
CA PRO A 95 17.18 -1.95 41.01
C PRO A 95 18.53 -1.83 40.28
N PHE A 96 19.32 -2.90 40.25
CA PHE A 96 20.61 -3.00 39.56
C PHE A 96 20.51 -3.60 38.15
N LEU A 97 19.33 -4.10 37.73
CA LEU A 97 19.06 -4.46 36.33
C LEU A 97 18.60 -3.20 35.56
N ARG A 98 19.53 -2.28 35.26
CA ARG A 98 19.31 -1.22 34.25
C ARG A 98 19.63 -1.75 32.86
#